data_AF-A0A4Q1V106-F1
#
_entry.id   AF-A0A4Q1V106-F1
#
_cell.length_a   1.000
_cell.length_b   1.000
_cell.length_c   1.000
_cell.angle_alpha   90.00
_cell.angle_beta   90.00
_cell.angle_gamma   90.00
#
_symmetry.space_group_name_H-M   'P 1'
#
loop_
_entity.id
_entity.type
_entity.pdbx_description
1 polymer ?
#
loop_
_entity_poly.entity_id
_entity_poly.type
_entity_poly.pdbx_seq_one_letter_code
_entity_poly.pdbx_strand_id
1 'polypeptide(L)'
;MKSWNDRLNTPGINGVKPTPRTVGDVVEGQPMLVPTARQVDAFIRSIPEGVEMDVRALRTALAIEHGAEVTCPVTIGYHLRTVAEAAREDLERGMTLSDVAPFWRVLDAKTPTTKKLSFGAEFIAAQRKREGLKP
;
A
#
# COMPACT_ATOMS: atom_id res chain seq x y z
N MET A 1 18.07 13.96 6.32
CA MET A 1 17.30 13.19 5.33
C MET A 1 15.95 12.85 5.95
N LYS A 2 14.83 12.96 5.23
CA LYS A 2 13.51 12.58 5.75
C LYS A 2 13.40 11.06 5.92
N SER A 3 12.92 10.60 7.08
CA SER A 3 12.61 9.19 7.36
C SER A 3 11.42 8.71 6.52
N TRP A 4 11.20 7.40 6.45
CA TRP A 4 10.00 6.84 5.81
C TRP A 4 8.74 7.20 6.59
N ASN A 5 8.81 7.27 7.91
CA ASN A 5 7.74 7.83 8.74
C ASN A 5 7.42 9.30 8.39
N ASP A 6 8.42 10.14 8.12
CA ASP A 6 8.16 11.52 7.67
C ASP A 6 7.44 11.55 6.32
N ARG A 7 7.79 10.62 5.42
CA ARG A 7 7.13 10.48 4.11
C ARG A 7 5.70 9.99 4.25
N LEU A 8 5.46 9.02 5.14
CA LEU A 8 4.13 8.52 5.46
C LEU A 8 3.22 9.65 5.97
N ASN A 9 3.77 10.53 6.81
CA ASN A 9 3.05 11.65 7.42
C ASN A 9 3.04 12.94 6.57
N THR A 10 3.73 12.99 5.44
CA THR A 10 3.76 14.20 4.61
C THR A 10 2.38 14.42 3.99
N PRO A 11 1.71 15.57 4.24
CA PRO A 11 0.48 15.90 3.54
C PRO A 11 0.74 15.97 2.04
N GLY A 12 -0.03 15.20 1.27
CA GLY A 12 0.09 15.16 -0.19
C GLY A 12 -1.10 15.83 -0.87
N ILE A 13 -0.93 16.19 -2.14
CA ILE A 13 -2.07 16.53 -2.99
C ILE A 13 -2.86 15.24 -3.23
N ASN A 14 -4.04 15.14 -2.62
CA ASN A 14 -4.94 14.01 -2.73
C ASN A 14 -6.33 14.44 -3.21
N GLY A 15 -7.15 13.45 -3.56
CA GLY A 15 -8.54 13.66 -3.95
C GLY A 15 -8.91 12.94 -5.24
N VAL A 16 -10.16 13.10 -5.66
CA VAL A 16 -10.70 12.51 -6.88
C VAL A 16 -10.56 13.51 -8.02
N LYS A 17 -9.97 13.07 -9.13
CA LYS A 17 -9.76 13.88 -10.35
C LYS A 17 -10.01 13.02 -11.58
N PRO A 18 -10.43 13.60 -12.71
CA PRO A 18 -10.49 12.88 -13.98
C PRO A 18 -9.11 12.33 -14.35
N THR A 19 -9.06 11.10 -14.86
CA THR A 19 -7.84 10.51 -15.41
C THR A 19 -7.37 11.32 -16.64
N PRO A 20 -6.07 11.64 -16.74
CA PRO A 20 -5.58 12.51 -17.80
C PRO A 20 -5.41 11.80 -19.15
N ARG A 21 -5.37 10.46 -19.17
CA ARG A 21 -5.23 9.62 -20.36
C ARG A 21 -5.47 8.14 -20.00
N THR A 22 -5.76 7.32 -21.00
CA THR A 22 -5.86 5.87 -20.86
C THR A 22 -4.48 5.23 -20.65
N VAL A 23 -4.31 4.45 -19.58
CA VAL A 23 -3.08 3.68 -19.27
C VAL A 23 -3.44 2.37 -18.59
N GLY A 24 -3.07 1.25 -19.21
CA GLY A 24 -3.34 -0.08 -18.64
C GLY A 24 -4.84 -0.34 -18.51
N ASP A 25 -5.31 -0.51 -17.28
CA ASP A 25 -6.72 -0.74 -16.94
C ASP A 25 -7.50 0.54 -16.60
N VAL A 26 -6.87 1.71 -16.74
CA VAL A 26 -7.48 3.02 -16.47
C VAL A 26 -7.83 3.70 -17.79
N VAL A 27 -9.08 4.15 -17.93
CA VAL A 27 -9.61 4.86 -19.11
C VAL A 27 -9.61 6.36 -18.85
N GLU A 28 -9.31 7.16 -19.88
CA GLU A 28 -9.39 8.63 -19.83
C GLU A 28 -10.77 9.16 -19.41
N GLY A 29 -10.79 10.22 -18.60
CA GLY A 29 -12.02 10.83 -18.07
C GLY A 29 -12.62 10.15 -16.82
N GLN A 30 -12.21 8.93 -16.45
CA GLN A 30 -12.74 8.26 -15.26
C GLN A 30 -12.42 9.04 -13.97
N PRO A 31 -13.33 9.07 -12.98
CA PRO A 31 -13.02 9.56 -11.64
C PRO A 31 -11.90 8.72 -11.00
N MET A 32 -10.74 9.33 -10.78
CA MET A 32 -9.56 8.68 -10.22
C MET A 32 -9.17 9.26 -8.88
N LEU A 33 -9.03 8.39 -7.89
CA LEU A 33 -8.43 8.71 -6.62
C LEU A 33 -6.91 8.85 -6.77
N VAL A 34 -6.37 9.99 -6.35
CA VAL A 34 -4.97 10.17 -5.97
C VAL A 34 -4.91 10.06 -4.44
N PRO A 35 -4.52 8.91 -3.88
CA PRO A 35 -4.53 8.71 -2.43
C PRO A 35 -3.29 9.32 -1.78
N THR A 36 -3.36 9.60 -0.48
CA THR A 36 -2.18 9.82 0.37
C THR A 36 -1.57 8.50 0.83
N ALA A 37 -0.33 8.54 1.32
CA ALA A 37 0.28 7.38 1.98
C ALA A 37 -0.52 6.92 3.22
N ARG A 38 -1.10 7.86 3.98
CA ARG A 38 -1.94 7.55 5.14
C ARG A 38 -3.26 6.88 4.79
N GLN A 39 -3.89 7.23 3.67
CA GLN A 39 -5.08 6.51 3.20
C GLN A 39 -4.75 5.05 2.88
N VAL A 40 -3.61 4.80 2.24
CA VAL A 40 -3.16 3.43 1.94
C VAL A 40 -2.80 2.66 3.21
N ASP A 41 -2.09 3.29 4.16
CA ASP A 41 -1.77 2.73 5.49
C ASP A 41 -3.03 2.33 6.26
N ALA A 42 -4.00 3.25 6.36
CA ALA A 42 -5.27 3.01 7.05
C ALA A 42 -6.07 1.88 6.40
N PHE A 43 -6.13 1.84 5.06
CA PHE A 43 -6.78 0.77 4.34
C PHE A 43 -6.09 -0.59 4.59
N ILE A 44 -4.76 -0.66 4.55
CA ILE A 44 -4.04 -1.92 4.83
C ILE A 44 -4.30 -2.41 6.26
N ARG A 45 -4.40 -1.50 7.22
CA ARG A 45 -4.72 -1.82 8.62
C ARG A 45 -6.13 -2.38 8.80
N SER A 46 -7.06 -2.12 7.88
CA SER A 46 -8.43 -2.66 7.94
C SER A 46 -8.55 -4.08 7.39
N ILE A 47 -7.54 -4.57 6.66
CA ILE A 47 -7.52 -5.94 6.13
C ILE A 47 -7.37 -6.91 7.31
N PRO A 48 -8.30 -7.86 7.53
CA PRO A 48 -8.22 -8.79 8.66
C PRO A 48 -7.00 -9.72 8.60
N GLU A 49 -6.60 -10.25 9.76
CA GLU A 49 -5.55 -11.27 9.85
C GLU A 49 -5.91 -12.53 9.05
N GLY A 50 -4.94 -13.07 8.33
CA GLY A 50 -5.14 -14.26 7.49
C GLY A 50 -5.90 -13.99 6.18
N VAL A 51 -6.19 -12.73 5.85
CA VAL A 51 -6.81 -12.33 4.59
C VAL A 51 -5.75 -11.78 3.64
N GLU A 52 -5.65 -12.38 2.47
CA GLU A 52 -4.84 -11.89 1.36
C GLU A 52 -5.67 -10.95 0.47
N MET A 53 -5.03 -9.87 0.01
CA MET A 53 -5.58 -8.97 -0.99
C MET A 53 -4.52 -8.60 -2.02
N ASP A 54 -4.78 -8.77 -3.31
CA ASP A 54 -3.83 -8.31 -4.32
C ASP A 54 -3.90 -6.78 -4.53
N VAL A 55 -2.88 -6.22 -5.20
CA VAL A 55 -2.78 -4.77 -5.45
C VAL A 55 -3.93 -4.24 -6.31
N ARG A 56 -4.50 -5.06 -7.21
CA ARG A 56 -5.64 -4.65 -8.06
C ARG A 56 -6.89 -4.51 -7.19
N ALA A 57 -7.19 -5.50 -6.36
CA ALA A 57 -8.30 -5.48 -5.42
C ALA A 57 -8.20 -4.29 -4.46
N LEU A 58 -6.99 -4.02 -3.93
CA LEU A 58 -6.77 -2.84 -3.08
C LEU A 58 -7.06 -1.53 -3.83
N ARG A 59 -6.57 -1.38 -5.07
CA ARG A 59 -6.84 -0.17 -5.89
C ARG A 59 -8.33 0.05 -6.12
N THR A 60 -9.08 -1.01 -6.40
CA THR A 60 -10.52 -0.96 -6.63
C THR A 60 -11.26 -0.61 -5.35
N ALA A 61 -10.99 -1.30 -4.25
CA ALA A 61 -11.64 -1.06 -2.97
C ALA A 61 -11.37 0.36 -2.45
N LEU A 62 -10.12 0.83 -2.55
CA LEU A 62 -9.75 2.18 -2.13
C LEU A 62 -10.41 3.26 -2.99
N ALA A 63 -10.60 3.01 -4.30
CA ALA A 63 -11.33 3.94 -5.16
C ALA A 63 -12.80 4.04 -4.73
N ILE A 64 -13.46 2.89 -4.52
CA ILE A 64 -14.86 2.80 -4.10
C ILE A 64 -15.09 3.53 -2.77
N GLU A 65 -14.23 3.31 -1.77
CA GLU A 65 -14.31 3.96 -0.45
C GLU A 65 -14.27 5.50 -0.54
N HIS A 66 -13.64 6.04 -1.58
CA HIS A 66 -13.50 7.47 -1.80
C HIS A 66 -14.37 8.03 -2.94
N GLY A 67 -15.35 7.27 -3.44
CA GLY A 67 -16.27 7.73 -4.49
C GLY A 67 -15.60 7.93 -5.86
N ALA A 68 -14.54 7.18 -6.14
CA ALA A 68 -13.84 7.12 -7.42
C ALA A 68 -14.06 5.76 -8.10
N GLU A 69 -13.79 5.69 -9.40
CA GLU A 69 -13.83 4.44 -10.16
C GLU A 69 -12.49 3.71 -10.12
N VAL A 70 -11.38 4.46 -10.10
CA VAL A 70 -10.03 3.90 -10.15
C VAL A 70 -9.10 4.61 -9.17
N THR A 71 -8.04 3.92 -8.75
CA THR A 71 -6.93 4.53 -8.00
C THR A 71 -5.74 4.73 -8.94
N CYS A 72 -5.08 5.88 -8.83
CA CYS A 72 -3.91 6.23 -9.65
C CYS A 72 -2.83 5.13 -9.56
N PRO A 73 -2.51 4.45 -10.69
CA PRO A 73 -1.64 3.28 -10.69
C PRO A 73 -0.19 3.61 -10.37
N VAL A 74 0.21 4.88 -10.55
CA VAL A 74 1.57 5.34 -10.27
C VAL A 74 1.76 5.58 -8.77
N THR A 75 0.88 6.36 -8.15
CA THR A 75 1.00 6.73 -6.73
C THR A 75 0.85 5.53 -5.81
N ILE A 76 0.00 4.57 -6.16
CA ILE A 76 -0.23 3.40 -5.30
C ILE A 76 1.05 2.59 -5.07
N GLY A 77 1.89 2.41 -6.10
CA GLY A 77 3.18 1.72 -5.96
C GLY A 77 4.16 2.46 -5.03
N TYR A 78 4.20 3.80 -5.12
CA TYR A 78 5.02 4.62 -4.22
C TYR A 78 4.53 4.58 -2.77
N HIS A 79 3.22 4.59 -2.56
CA HIS A 79 2.64 4.55 -1.22
C HIS A 79 2.77 3.17 -0.58
N LEU A 80 2.58 2.07 -1.32
CA LEU A 80 2.84 0.72 -0.82
C LEU A 80 4.28 0.57 -0.32
N ARG A 81 5.27 1.10 -1.05
CA ARG A 81 6.66 1.15 -0.58
C ARG A 81 6.79 1.97 0.68
N THR A 82 6.20 3.18 0.69
CA THR A 82 6.30 4.10 1.83
C THR A 82 5.73 3.48 3.11
N VAL A 83 4.58 2.81 3.02
CA VAL A 83 3.93 2.12 4.15
C VAL A 83 4.81 0.98 4.65
N ALA A 84 5.32 0.13 3.76
CA ALA A 84 6.15 -1.00 4.15
C ALA A 84 7.48 -0.58 4.80
N GLU A 85 8.13 0.46 4.28
CA GLU A 85 9.38 0.97 4.83
C GLU A 85 9.16 1.71 6.16
N ALA A 86 8.07 2.48 6.29
CA ALA A 86 7.70 3.12 7.56
C ALA A 86 7.38 2.09 8.65
N ALA A 87 6.60 1.05 8.31
CA ALA A 87 6.34 -0.08 9.20
C ALA A 87 7.65 -0.77 9.64
N ARG A 88 8.63 -0.89 8.74
CA ARG A 88 9.95 -1.44 9.09
C ARG A 88 10.72 -0.55 10.06
N GLU A 89 10.77 0.76 9.82
CA GLU A 89 11.39 1.72 10.74
C GLU A 89 10.76 1.66 12.14
N ASP A 90 9.45 1.52 12.20
CA ASP A 90 8.70 1.42 13.47
C ASP A 90 9.08 0.15 14.23
N LEU A 91 9.18 -1.00 13.55
CA LEU A 91 9.67 -2.25 14.16
C LEU A 91 11.12 -2.11 14.66
N GLU A 92 11.97 -1.41 13.92
CA GLU A 92 13.37 -1.16 14.32
C GLU A 92 13.47 -0.23 15.54
N ARG A 93 12.46 0.62 15.77
CA ARG A 93 12.32 1.44 16.97
C ARG A 93 11.64 0.72 18.14
N GLY A 94 11.31 -0.57 17.98
CA GLY A 94 10.76 -1.40 19.04
C GLY A 94 9.23 -1.47 19.10
N MET A 95 8.52 -0.96 18.09
CA MET A 95 7.07 -1.19 17.99
C MET A 95 6.78 -2.68 17.73
N THR A 96 5.59 -3.13 18.14
CA THR A 96 5.20 -4.53 17.94
C THR A 96 4.59 -4.74 16.55
N LEU A 97 4.50 -6.00 16.11
CA LEU A 97 3.86 -6.32 14.83
C LEU A 97 2.39 -5.88 14.76
N SER A 98 1.67 -5.85 15.89
CA SER A 98 0.29 -5.38 15.95
C SER A 98 0.15 -3.86 15.81
N ASP A 99 1.23 -3.09 16.03
CA ASP A 99 1.17 -1.63 15.96
C ASP A 99 1.44 -1.09 14.56
N VAL A 100 2.10 -1.87 13.71
CA VAL A 100 2.47 -1.47 12.34
C VAL A 100 1.44 -1.91 11.32
N ALA A 101 1.45 -1.30 10.14
CA ALA A 101 0.57 -1.74 9.06
C ALA A 101 0.95 -3.15 8.58
N PRO A 102 -0.03 -4.08 8.45
CA PRO A 102 0.22 -5.45 8.01
C PRO A 102 0.37 -5.53 6.48
N PHE A 103 1.36 -4.82 5.93
CA PHE A 103 1.58 -4.68 4.48
C PHE A 103 1.81 -6.02 3.76
N TRP A 104 2.24 -7.06 4.48
CA TRP A 104 2.40 -8.42 3.97
C TRP A 104 1.08 -9.09 3.57
N ARG A 105 -0.08 -8.57 4.00
CA ARG A 105 -1.40 -9.01 3.53
C ARG A 105 -1.66 -8.59 2.07
N VAL A 106 -0.91 -7.60 1.58
CA VAL A 106 -0.99 -7.09 0.20
C VAL A 106 0.23 -7.42 -0.63
N LEU A 107 1.43 -7.23 -0.06
CA LEU A 107 2.69 -7.48 -0.74
C LEU A 107 3.08 -8.95 -0.59
N ASP A 108 3.37 -9.61 -1.71
CA ASP A 108 3.94 -10.96 -1.77
C ASP A 108 5.32 -10.93 -2.48
N ALA A 109 5.95 -12.10 -2.64
CA ALA A 109 7.23 -12.22 -3.35
C ALA A 109 7.16 -11.81 -4.84
N LYS A 110 5.98 -11.85 -5.46
CA LYS A 110 5.77 -11.52 -6.88
C LYS A 110 5.50 -10.03 -7.09
N THR A 111 5.09 -9.32 -6.04
CA THR A 111 4.72 -7.92 -6.10
C THR A 111 5.96 -7.08 -6.43
N PRO A 112 5.93 -6.24 -7.49
CA PRO A 112 7.11 -5.47 -7.91
C PRO A 112 7.68 -4.54 -6.82
N THR A 113 6.82 -4.06 -5.91
CA THR A 113 7.20 -3.21 -4.78
C THR A 113 8.13 -3.94 -3.81
N THR A 114 7.93 -5.23 -3.61
CA THR A 114 8.71 -6.07 -2.67
C THR A 114 10.21 -6.04 -2.97
N LYS A 115 10.57 -6.06 -4.27
CA LYS A 115 11.98 -5.99 -4.72
C LYS A 115 12.67 -4.65 -4.43
N LYS A 116 11.91 -3.61 -4.09
CA LYS A 116 12.41 -2.27 -3.82
C LYS A 116 12.55 -1.97 -2.32
N LEU A 117 12.11 -2.88 -1.46
CA LEU A 117 12.16 -2.72 0.00
C LEU A 117 13.59 -2.91 0.49
N SER A 118 14.02 -2.05 1.43
CA SER A 118 15.37 -2.10 2.00
C SER A 118 15.71 -3.42 2.70
N PHE A 119 14.70 -4.14 3.19
CA PHE A 119 14.82 -5.40 3.93
C PHE A 119 14.47 -6.66 3.11
N GLY A 120 14.20 -6.49 1.81
CA GLY A 120 13.89 -7.60 0.90
C GLY A 120 12.57 -8.32 1.18
N ALA A 121 12.45 -9.53 0.64
CA ALA A 121 11.19 -10.31 0.64
C ALA A 121 11.06 -11.29 1.83
N GLU A 122 12.15 -11.61 2.52
CA GLU A 122 12.17 -12.66 3.56
C GLU A 122 11.23 -12.34 4.72
N PHE A 123 11.23 -11.07 5.14
CA PHE A 123 10.31 -10.60 6.19
C PHE A 123 8.84 -10.79 5.79
N ILE A 124 8.49 -10.43 4.56
CA ILE A 124 7.13 -10.58 4.02
C ILE A 124 6.73 -12.06 3.99
N ALA A 125 7.59 -12.92 3.43
CA ALA A 125 7.36 -14.36 3.36
C ALA A 125 7.14 -14.96 4.75
N ALA A 126 7.93 -14.53 5.75
CA ALA A 126 7.79 -14.98 7.12
C ALA A 126 6.45 -14.55 7.75
N GLN A 127 6.00 -13.30 7.58
CA GLN A 127 4.72 -12.84 8.11
C GLN A 127 3.54 -13.50 7.40
N ARG A 128 3.60 -13.65 6.07
CA ARG A 128 2.58 -14.36 5.29
C ARG A 128 2.41 -15.79 5.76
N LYS A 129 3.52 -16.52 5.97
CA LYS A 129 3.49 -17.87 6.53
C LYS A 129 2.86 -17.92 7.93
N ARG A 130 3.13 -16.93 8.79
CA ARG A 130 2.54 -16.86 10.15
C ARG A 130 1.02 -16.71 10.11
N GLU A 131 0.51 -15.97 9.12
CA GLU A 131 -0.94 -15.78 8.92
C GLU A 131 -1.58 -16.87 8.01
N GLY A 132 -0.85 -17.94 7.66
CA GLY A 132 -1.36 -19.00 6.79
C GLY A 132 -1.50 -18.62 5.30
N LEU A 133 -0.90 -17.50 4.89
CA LEU A 133 -0.88 -17.01 3.52
C LEU A 133 0.29 -17.62 2.72
N LYS A 134 0.15 -17.66 1.39
CA LYS A 134 1.21 -18.12 0.49
C LYS A 134 2.38 -17.14 0.50
N PRO A 135 3.63 -17.57 0.75
CA PRO A 135 4.81 -16.69 0.79
C PRO A 135 5.07 -15.90 -0.51
#